data_AF-A0A815S1B8-F1
#
_entry.id   AF-A0A815S1B8-F1
#
_cell.length_a   1.000
_cell.length_b   1.000
_cell.length_c   1.000
_cell.angle_alpha   90.00
_cell.angle_beta   90.00
_cell.angle_gamma   90.00
#
_symmetry.space_group_name_H-M   'P 1'
#
loop_
_entity.id
_entity.type
_entity.pdbx_description
1 polymer ?
#
loop_
_entity_poly.entity_id
_entity_poly.type
_entity_poly.pdbx_seq_one_letter_code
_entity_poly.pdbx_strand_id
1 'polypeptide(L)' 'MAIDGQVAIMGNGNMDSQSWFHSQEINAMIDSPLIVNEWIDALYQNQSTHQYGRLSLDGIWRDKQGNLNPHDGK' A
#
# COMPACT_ATOMS: atom_id res chain seq x y z
N MET A 1 -1.16 -7.44 2.56
CA MET A 1 -2.58 -7.37 2.14
C MET A 1 -3.44 -7.56 3.38
N ALA A 2 -4.45 -6.72 3.60
CA ALA A 2 -5.40 -6.85 4.71
C ALA A 2 -6.82 -6.91 4.12
N ILE A 3 -7.65 -7.81 4.66
CA ILE A 3 -9.00 -8.10 4.21
C ILE A 3 -9.90 -7.87 5.42
N ASP A 4 -10.98 -7.09 5.22
CA ASP A 4 -12.11 -6.82 6.12
C ASP A 4 -11.85 -6.49 7.61
N GLY A 5 -10.58 -6.33 8.01
CA GLY A 5 -10.17 -6.11 9.38
C GLY A 5 -9.94 -7.38 10.20
N GLN A 6 -10.14 -8.59 9.63
CA GLN A 6 -9.94 -9.87 10.32
C GLN A 6 -8.67 -10.59 9.87
N VAL A 7 -8.47 -10.70 8.55
CA VAL A 7 -7.41 -11.52 7.96
C VAL A 7 -6.40 -10.65 7.21
N ALA A 8 -5.13 -10.94 7.37
CA ALA A 8 -4.07 -10.39 6.53
C ALA A 8 -3.22 -11.50 5.90
N ILE A 9 -2.71 -11.21 4.71
CA ILE A 9 -1.65 -11.98 4.07
C ILE A 9 -0.40 -11.10 4.06
N MET A 10 0.64 -11.57 4.73
CA MET A 10 1.95 -10.91 4.83
C MET A 10 3.03 -11.82 4.29
N GLY A 11 3.93 -11.25 3.49
CA GLY A 11 5.00 -12.00 2.85
C GLY A 11 5.92 -11.09 2.08
N ASN A 12 6.84 -11.71 1.36
CA ASN A 12 7.81 -11.01 0.51
C ASN A 12 7.37 -10.91 -0.95
N GLY A 13 6.25 -11.55 -1.32
CA GLY A 13 5.77 -11.51 -2.68
C GLY A 13 5.04 -10.23 -3.04
N ASN A 14 5.46 -9.66 -4.16
CA ASN A 14 4.80 -8.50 -4.74
C ASN A 14 3.78 -8.96 -5.80
N MET A 15 2.99 -8.03 -6.35
CA MET A 15 1.94 -8.35 -7.33
C MET A 15 2.41 -8.28 -8.79
N ASP A 16 3.66 -8.63 -9.09
CA ASP A 16 4.20 -8.58 -10.45
C ASP A 16 4.65 -9.96 -10.98
N SER A 17 4.68 -10.13 -12.30
CA SER A 17 4.97 -11.41 -12.97
C SER A 17 6.30 -12.07 -12.53
N GLN A 18 7.27 -11.28 -12.05
CA GLN A 18 8.52 -11.80 -11.53
C GLN A 18 8.27 -12.58 -10.23
N SER A 19 7.57 -11.97 -9.26
CA SER A 19 7.18 -12.65 -8.01
C SER A 19 6.33 -13.89 -8.26
N TRP A 20 5.33 -13.79 -9.16
CA TRP A 20 4.38 -14.89 -9.41
C TRP A 20 4.98 -16.11 -10.11
N PHE A 21 5.86 -15.89 -11.10
CA PHE A 21 6.31 -16.97 -11.99
C PHE A 21 7.79 -17.32 -11.88
N HIS A 22 8.59 -16.45 -11.26
CA HIS A 22 10.06 -16.54 -11.33
C HIS A 22 10.76 -16.41 -9.98
N SER A 23 10.03 -16.27 -8.88
CA SER A 23 10.58 -16.22 -7.51
C SER A 23 10.05 -17.35 -6.64
N GLN A 24 10.80 -17.67 -5.59
CA GLN A 24 10.34 -18.51 -4.48
C GLN A 24 10.03 -17.59 -3.31
N GLU A 25 8.74 -17.41 -3.06
CA GLU A 25 8.23 -16.46 -2.08
C GLU A 25 7.30 -17.15 -1.10
N ILE A 26 7.17 -16.56 0.09
CA ILE A 26 6.30 -17.07 1.14
C ILE A 26 5.34 -15.96 1.54
N ASN A 27 4.07 -16.32 1.59
CA ASN A 27 2.99 -15.50 2.11
C ASN A 27 2.31 -16.27 3.24
N ALA A 28 2.29 -15.69 4.43
CA ALA A 28 1.62 -16.24 5.60
C ALA A 28 0.28 -15.54 5.81
N MET A 29 -0.76 -16.34 6.04
CA MET A 29 -2.06 -15.83 6.46
C MET A 29 -2.05 -15.64 7.98
N ILE A 30 -2.48 -14.47 8.42
CA ILE A 30 -2.68 -14.10 9.81
C ILE A 30 -4.17 -13.84 9.99
N ASP A 31 -4.83 -14.66 10.80
CA ASP A 31 -6.24 -14.50 11.18
C ASP A 31 -6.31 -13.94 12.61
N SER A 32 -6.28 -12.62 12.73
CA SER A 32 -6.27 -11.93 14.01
C SER A 32 -6.70 -10.48 13.82
N PRO A 33 -7.92 -10.10 14.24
CA PRO A 33 -8.39 -8.74 14.08
C PRO A 33 -7.56 -7.75 14.90
N LEU A 34 -6.98 -8.17 16.03
CA LEU A 34 -6.06 -7.33 16.79
C LEU A 34 -4.85 -6.91 15.95
N ILE A 35 -4.13 -7.88 15.38
CA ILE A 35 -2.92 -7.62 14.60
C ILE A 35 -3.25 -6.84 13.32
N VAL A 36 -4.35 -7.22 12.65
CA VAL A 36 -4.76 -6.56 11.40
C VAL A 36 -5.08 -5.09 11.62
N ASN A 37 -5.82 -4.75 12.67
CA ASN A 37 -6.15 -3.36 12.97
C ASN A 37 -4.91 -2.54 13.35
N GLU A 38 -4.00 -3.08 14.17
CA GLU A 38 -2.73 -2.38 14.50
C GLU A 38 -1.90 -2.09 13.25
N TRP A 39 -1.82 -3.02 12.30
CA TRP A 39 -1.11 -2.81 11.04
C TRP A 39 -1.78 -1.78 10.12
N ILE A 40 -3.12 -1.75 10.09
CA ILE A 40 -3.86 -0.74 9.35
C ILE A 40 -3.60 0.66 9.93
N ASP A 41 -3.61 0.81 11.25
CA ASP A 41 -3.30 2.08 11.91
C ASP A 41 -1.88 2.53 11.56
N ALA A 42 -0.90 1.63 11.62
CA ALA A 42 0.47 1.91 11.21
C ALA A 42 0.56 2.32 9.72
N LEU A 43 -0.22 1.68 8.84
CA LEU A 43 -0.29 2.05 7.43
C LEU A 43 -0.85 3.46 7.24
N TYR A 44 -1.90 3.85 7.97
CA TYR A 44 -2.43 5.21 7.92
C TYR A 44 -1.43 6.27 8.40
N GLN A 45 -0.56 5.93 9.34
CA GLN A 45 0.51 6.85 9.78
C GLN A 45 1.64 6.99 8.74
N ASN A 46 1.87 5.98 7.90
CA ASN A 46 2.94 5.98 6.90
C ASN A 46 2.47 6.36 5.48
N GLN A 47 1.16 6.33 5.23
CA GLN A 47 0.58 6.63 3.93
C GLN A 47 -0.43 7.78 4.01
N SER A 48 -0.08 8.89 3.38
CA SER A 48 -0.89 10.11 3.38
C SER A 48 -1.87 10.19 2.22
N THR A 49 -2.06 9.12 1.44
CA THR A 49 -3.05 9.08 0.34
C THR A 49 -4.46 9.43 0.83
N HIS A 50 -4.81 9.09 2.08
CA HIS A 50 -6.09 9.45 2.69
C HIS A 50 -6.24 10.97 2.92
N GLN A 51 -5.14 11.70 3.07
CA GLN A 51 -5.11 13.16 3.27
C GLN A 51 -5.00 13.90 1.93
N TYR A 52 -4.09 13.44 1.07
CA TYR A 52 -3.66 14.14 -0.14
C TYR A 52 -4.32 13.63 -1.42
N GLY A 53 -5.05 12.52 -1.37
CA GLY A 53 -5.69 11.92 -2.53
C GLY A 53 -4.76 11.03 -3.34
N ARG A 54 -5.34 10.40 -4.37
CA ARG A 54 -4.68 9.40 -5.22
C ARG A 54 -3.84 10.08 -6.32
N LEU A 55 -2.91 9.32 -6.89
CA LEU A 55 -2.15 9.71 -8.08
C LEU A 55 -3.09 9.96 -9.28
N SER A 56 -2.73 10.88 -10.17
CA SER A 56 -3.45 11.11 -11.42
C SER A 56 -3.18 9.97 -12.42
N LEU A 57 -4.02 9.86 -13.46
CA LEU A 57 -3.93 8.80 -14.48
C LEU A 57 -2.66 8.87 -15.34
N ASP A 58 -2.04 10.04 -15.43
CA ASP A 58 -0.76 10.25 -16.11
C ASP A 58 0.46 9.85 -15.26
N GLY A 59 0.23 9.32 -14.05
CA GLY A 59 1.29 8.91 -13.14
C GLY A 59 1.92 10.06 -12.36
N ILE A 60 1.35 11.27 -12.43
CA ILE A 60 1.87 12.47 -11.75
C ILE A 60 0.93 12.86 -10.61
N TRP A 61 1.46 13.05 -9.41
CA TRP A 61 0.64 13.51 -8.28
C TRP A 61 0.41 15.01 -8.38
N ARG A 62 -0.84 15.43 -8.12
CA ARG A 62 -1.23 16.83 -8.05
C ARG A 62 -2.15 17.04 -6.86
N ASP A 63 -2.02 18.20 -6.22
CA ASP A 63 -2.94 18.61 -5.16
C ASP A 63 -4.34 18.90 -5.71
N LYS A 64 -5.26 19.30 -4.83
CA LYS A 64 -6.65 19.63 -5.20
C LYS A 64 -6.77 20.84 -6.14
N GLN A 65 -5.72 21.66 -6.23
CA GLN A 65 -5.63 22.85 -7.08
C GLN A 65 -4.90 22.55 -8.40
N GLY A 66 -4.37 21.34 -8.58
CA GLY A 66 -3.62 20.94 -9.76
C GLY A 66 -2.12 21.21 -9.69
N ASN A 67 -1.60 21.67 -8.55
CA ASN A 67 -0.16 21.91 -8.38
C ASN A 67 0.58 20.60 -8.16
N LEU A 68 1.79 20.52 -8.70
CA LEU A 68 2.71 19.40 -8.47
C LEU A 68 3.24 19.41 -7.03
N ASN A 69 3.73 18.26 -6.57
CA ASN A 69 4.50 18.21 -5.34
C ASN A 69 5.78 19.06 -5.52
N PRO A 70 6.08 20.02 -4.61
CA PRO A 70 7.27 20.87 -4.70
C PRO A 70 8.62 20.12 -4.72
N HIS A 71 8.59 18.83 -4.37
CA HIS A 71 9.75 17.94 -4.35
C HIS A 71 9.85 17.02 -5.57
N ASP A 72 8.87 17.01 -6.47
CA ASP A 72 8.94 16.21 -7.69
C ASP A 72 9.93 16.87 -8.68
N GLY A 73 10.99 16.16 -9.06
CA GLY A 73 11.99 16.61 -10.04
C GLY A 73 13.28 17.24 -9.46
N LYS A 74 13.58 17.03 -8.18
CA LYS A 74 14.88 17.32 -7.57
C LYS A 74 15.63 16.06 -7.19
#